data_AF-A0A1B6JI71-F1
#
_entry.id   AF-A0A1B6JI71-F1
#
_cell.length_a   1.000
_cell.length_b   1.000
_cell.length_c   1.000
_cell.angle_alpha   90.00
_cell.angle_beta   90.00
_cell.angle_gamma   90.00
#
_symmetry.space_group_name_H-M   'P 1'
#
loop_
_entity.id
_entity.type
_entity.pdbx_description
1 polymer ?
#
loop_
_entity_poly.entity_id
_entity_poly.type
_entity_poly.pdbx_seq_one_letter_code
_entity_poly.pdbx_strand_id
1 'polypeptide(L)'
;RRQQAQRSVVVQVHSEQSCNQLCEYCSQFGNIANMYHYTVSNPTTTHFILMEFSNIEAVTCVMKSCGYNDRSQIIPTYSRMLWFRAKQKKKVTSNSSQTNVPLVSSPLPVTRAQLHEWLGQSDSVNDQLTLLYQA
;
A
#
# COMPACT_ATOMS: atom_id res chain seq x y z
N ARG A 1 11.77 9.79 -9.57
CA ARG A 1 10.89 8.59 -9.63
C ARG A 1 11.63 7.25 -9.49
N ARG A 2 12.66 6.92 -10.30
CA ARG A 2 13.35 5.61 -10.18
C ARG A 2 14.00 5.37 -8.81
N GLN A 3 14.67 6.37 -8.25
CA GLN A 3 15.27 6.29 -6.91
C GLN A 3 14.22 6.08 -5.81
N GLN A 4 13.04 6.68 -5.96
CA GLN A 4 11.91 6.50 -5.04
C GLN A 4 11.44 5.04 -5.07
N ALA A 5 11.24 4.47 -6.26
CA ALA A 5 10.93 3.05 -6.40
C ALA A 5 12.01 2.13 -5.78
N GLN A 6 13.30 2.52 -5.88
CA GLN A 6 14.41 1.79 -5.26
C GLN A 6 14.49 1.91 -3.74
N ARG A 7 13.74 2.81 -3.11
CA ARG A 7 13.58 2.89 -1.65
C ARG A 7 12.14 2.58 -1.21
N SER A 8 11.36 1.95 -2.09
CA SER A 8 10.01 1.50 -1.79
C SER A 8 9.91 -0.02 -1.71
N VAL A 9 8.91 -0.46 -0.96
CA VAL A 9 8.46 -1.86 -0.86
C VAL A 9 6.94 -1.92 -1.00
N VAL A 10 6.45 -3.04 -1.52
CA VAL A 10 5.01 -3.32 -1.58
C VAL A 10 4.70 -4.40 -0.56
N VAL A 11 3.73 -4.14 0.31
CA VAL A 11 3.40 -5.03 1.40
C VAL A 11 1.93 -5.43 1.30
N GLN A 12 1.66 -6.72 1.16
CA GLN A 12 0.34 -7.27 1.33
C GLN A 12 -0.02 -7.30 2.81
N VAL A 13 -1.21 -6.82 3.16
CA VAL A 13 -1.74 -6.83 4.52
C VAL A 13 -3.12 -7.50 4.56
N HIS A 14 -3.52 -7.96 5.75
CA HIS A 14 -4.83 -8.62 5.91
C HIS A 14 -6.00 -7.62 5.84
N SER A 15 -5.80 -6.42 6.36
CA SER A 15 -6.80 -5.36 6.40
C SER A 15 -6.14 -3.99 6.44
N GLU A 16 -6.90 -2.94 6.13
CA GLU A 16 -6.44 -1.54 6.27
C GLU A 16 -5.99 -1.21 7.71
N GLN A 17 -6.62 -1.80 8.73
CA GLN A 17 -6.23 -1.62 10.14
C GLN A 17 -4.81 -2.12 10.45
N SER A 18 -4.27 -3.03 9.62
CA SER A 18 -2.89 -3.51 9.74
C SER A 18 -1.86 -2.46 9.33
N CYS A 19 -2.28 -1.35 8.72
CA CYS A 19 -1.42 -0.25 8.31
C CYS A 19 -0.63 0.35 9.48
N ASN A 20 -1.29 0.60 10.62
CA ASN A 20 -0.63 1.17 11.80
C ASN A 20 0.45 0.23 12.35
N GLN A 21 0.12 -1.06 12.45
CA GLN A 21 1.06 -2.08 12.94
C GLN A 21 2.25 -2.26 11.99
N LEU A 22 1.99 -2.22 10.68
CA LEU A 22 3.04 -2.27 9.68
C LEU A 22 3.94 -1.03 9.75
N CYS A 23 3.34 0.16 9.91
CA CYS A 23 4.07 1.42 10.04
C CYS A 23 4.96 1.43 11.28
N GLU A 24 4.42 1.02 12.43
CA GLU A 24 5.18 0.88 13.69
C GLU A 24 6.34 -0.10 13.53
N TYR A 25 6.08 -1.29 12.98
CA TYR A 25 7.11 -2.28 12.73
C TYR A 25 8.19 -1.79 11.75
N CYS A 26 7.80 -1.09 10.68
CA CYS A 26 8.75 -0.62 9.68
C CYS A 26 9.55 0.62 10.13
N SER A 27 8.99 1.42 11.04
CA SER A 27 9.65 2.61 11.59
C SER A 27 10.94 2.28 12.35
N GLN A 28 11.07 1.06 12.88
CA GLN A 28 12.31 0.61 13.54
C GLN A 28 13.50 0.48 12.59
N PHE A 29 13.25 0.34 11.27
CA PHE A 29 14.31 0.19 10.27
C PHE A 29 14.70 1.52 9.62
N GLY A 30 13.85 2.54 9.71
CA GLY A 30 14.11 3.87 9.19
C GLY A 30 12.85 4.71 9.00
N ASN A 31 13.05 5.99 8.67
CA ASN A 31 11.94 6.93 8.50
C ASN A 31 11.12 6.64 7.23
N ILE A 32 9.81 6.52 7.40
CA ILE A 32 8.85 6.32 6.32
C ILE A 32 8.43 7.69 5.78
N ALA A 33 8.64 7.91 4.49
CA ALA A 33 8.31 9.16 3.82
C ALA A 33 6.83 9.19 3.40
N ASN A 34 6.36 8.13 2.74
CA ASN A 34 5.00 8.05 2.22
C ASN A 34 4.43 6.63 2.37
N MET A 35 3.12 6.54 2.54
CA MET A 35 2.38 5.28 2.50
C MET A 35 1.14 5.42 1.62
N TYR A 36 0.97 4.49 0.69
CA TYR A 36 -0.18 4.44 -0.20
C TYR A 36 -0.92 3.14 -0.01
N HIS A 37 -2.19 3.20 0.35
CA HIS A 37 -3.06 2.03 0.44
C HIS A 37 -3.82 1.86 -0.87
N TYR A 38 -3.90 0.63 -1.34
CA TYR A 38 -4.77 0.30 -2.46
C TYR A 38 -5.33 -1.10 -2.29
N THR A 39 -6.51 -1.31 -2.86
CA THR A 39 -7.21 -2.58 -2.85
C THR A 39 -7.26 -3.16 -4.25
N VAL A 40 -7.06 -4.46 -4.35
CA VAL A 40 -7.27 -5.20 -5.59
C VAL A 40 -8.41 -6.17 -5.36
N SER A 41 -9.49 -5.96 -6.10
CA SER A 41 -10.75 -6.68 -5.97
C SER A 41 -10.92 -7.68 -7.12
N ASN A 42 -10.13 -8.77 -7.14
CA ASN A 42 -10.36 -9.93 -8.01
C ASN A 42 -9.44 -11.11 -7.62
N PRO A 43 -9.90 -12.28 -7.13
CA PRO A 43 -11.28 -12.71 -6.78
C PRO A 43 -11.69 -12.42 -5.32
N THR A 44 -10.76 -12.01 -4.46
CA THR A 44 -11.01 -11.56 -3.08
C THR A 44 -10.34 -10.21 -2.86
N THR A 45 -10.94 -9.37 -2.02
CA THR A 45 -10.37 -8.05 -1.71
C THR A 45 -9.06 -8.24 -0.96
N THR A 46 -7.96 -7.92 -1.65
CA THR A 46 -6.61 -7.93 -1.06
C THR A 46 -6.14 -6.50 -0.85
N HIS A 47 -5.52 -6.27 0.30
CA HIS A 47 -5.01 -4.97 0.67
C HIS A 47 -3.50 -4.91 0.45
N PHE A 48 -3.04 -3.88 -0.24
CA PHE A 48 -1.64 -3.61 -0.44
C PHE A 48 -1.29 -2.22 0.07
N ILE A 49 -0.07 -2.11 0.58
CA ILE A 49 0.51 -0.85 1.01
C ILE A 49 1.84 -0.68 0.28
N LEU A 50 1.93 0.36 -0.54
CA LEU A 50 3.20 0.84 -1.06
C LEU A 50 3.82 1.76 -0.02
N MET A 51 4.95 1.34 0.53
CA MET A 51 5.68 2.12 1.52
C MET A 51 6.96 2.67 0.90
N GLU A 52 7.18 3.98 1.01
CA GLU A 52 8.41 4.64 0.59
C GLU A 52 9.20 5.06 1.82
N PHE A 53 10.45 4.60 1.91
CA PHE A 53 11.38 5.03 2.94
C PHE A 53 12.14 6.28 2.49
N SER A 54 12.66 7.05 3.45
CA SER A 54 13.55 8.17 3.16
C SER A 54 14.86 7.70 2.53
N ASN A 55 15.36 6.54 2.98
CA ASN A 55 16.69 6.01 2.70
C ASN A 55 16.63 4.55 2.20
N ILE A 56 17.57 4.16 1.33
CA ILE A 56 17.62 2.80 0.76
C ILE A 56 18.14 1.76 1.76
N GLU A 57 18.93 2.20 2.73
CA GLU A 57 19.47 1.39 3.81
C GLU A 57 18.33 0.80 4.65
N ALA A 58 17.26 1.57 4.88
CA ALA A 58 16.06 1.11 5.58
C ALA A 58 15.42 -0.08 4.86
N VAL A 59 15.29 -0.01 3.53
CA VAL A 59 14.78 -1.13 2.71
C VAL A 59 15.71 -2.33 2.84
N THR A 60 17.02 -2.13 2.85
CA THR A 60 17.98 -3.22 3.00
C THR A 60 17.85 -3.91 4.36
N CYS A 61 17.64 -3.14 5.44
CA CYS A 61 17.37 -3.68 6.78
C CYS A 61 16.03 -4.44 6.84
N VAL A 62 14.97 -3.89 6.25
CA VAL A 62 13.67 -4.58 6.12
C VAL A 62 13.86 -5.92 5.41
N MET A 63 14.49 -5.93 4.23
CA MET A 63 14.71 -7.15 3.45
C MET A 63 15.53 -8.20 4.20
N LYS A 64 16.53 -7.79 5.00
CA LYS A 64 17.31 -8.70 5.86
C LYS A 64 16.51 -9.29 7.01
N SER A 65 15.51 -8.56 7.50
CA SER A 65 14.63 -9.02 8.60
C SER A 65 13.50 -9.95 8.13
N CYS A 66 13.20 -9.93 6.83
CA CYS A 66 12.17 -10.77 6.22
C CYS A 66 12.64 -12.21 6.06
N GLY A 67 11.67 -13.13 5.98
CA GLY A 67 11.91 -14.55 5.73
C GLY A 67 10.97 -15.11 4.67
N TYR A 68 11.30 -16.29 4.17
CA TYR A 68 10.48 -17.01 3.19
C TYR A 68 9.34 -17.79 3.87
N ASN A 69 8.18 -17.84 3.21
CA ASN A 69 7.02 -18.58 3.70
C ASN A 69 7.07 -20.03 3.20
N ASP A 70 7.18 -21.00 4.12
CA ASP A 70 7.23 -22.45 3.87
C ASP A 70 8.37 -22.93 2.96
N ARG A 71 9.40 -23.59 3.51
CA ARG A 71 10.60 -23.97 2.75
C ARG A 71 10.40 -25.14 1.77
N SER A 72 9.22 -25.77 1.74
CA SER A 72 9.02 -27.03 1.02
C SER A 72 8.65 -26.88 -0.46
N GLN A 73 8.06 -25.76 -0.89
CA GLN A 73 7.55 -25.58 -2.26
C GLN A 73 7.63 -24.13 -2.79
N ILE A 74 8.76 -23.44 -2.60
CA ILE A 74 8.95 -22.09 -3.16
C ILE A 74 10.33 -21.88 -3.74
N ILE A 75 10.38 -21.11 -4.83
CA ILE A 75 11.60 -20.57 -5.40
C ILE A 75 12.01 -19.35 -4.57
N PRO A 76 13.15 -19.38 -3.86
CA PRO A 76 13.60 -18.24 -3.08
C PRO A 76 13.97 -17.09 -4.02
N THR A 77 13.16 -16.03 -4.02
CA THR A 77 13.42 -14.82 -4.79
C THR A 77 13.57 -13.62 -3.86
N TYR A 78 14.52 -12.73 -4.16
CA TYR A 78 14.66 -11.47 -3.46
C TYR A 78 13.74 -10.43 -4.10
N SER A 79 12.47 -10.45 -3.71
CA SER A 79 11.47 -9.49 -4.15
C SER A 79 11.16 -8.47 -3.07
N ARG A 80 10.86 -7.23 -3.47
CA ARG A 80 10.36 -6.16 -2.58
C ARG A 80 8.85 -6.25 -2.35
N MET A 81 8.24 -7.34 -2.82
CA MET A 81 6.88 -7.74 -2.52
C MET A 81 6.89 -8.58 -1.26
N LEU A 82 6.32 -8.06 -0.19
CA LEU A 82 6.32 -8.66 1.14
C LEU A 82 4.91 -8.99 1.58
N TRP A 83 4.77 -9.93 2.51
CA TRP A 83 3.51 -10.21 3.17
C TRP A 83 3.65 -9.98 4.67
N PHE A 84 2.85 -9.07 5.20
CA PHE A 84 2.84 -8.77 6.62
C PHE A 84 1.78 -9.61 7.34
N ARG A 85 2.24 -10.45 8.28
CA ARG A 85 1.40 -11.27 9.13
C ARG A 85 1.54 -10.75 10.56
N ALA A 86 0.59 -9.93 11.00
CA ALA A 86 0.52 -9.51 12.38
C ALA A 86 0.37 -10.76 13.28
N LYS A 87 1.29 -10.94 14.23
CA LYS A 87 1.10 -11.96 15.26
C LYS A 87 -0.04 -11.49 16.16
N GLN A 88 -1.08 -12.32 16.30
CA GLN A 88 -2.12 -12.13 17.30
C GLN A 88 -1.47 -12.12 18.70
N LYS A 89 -1.11 -10.94 19.22
CA LYS A 89 -0.66 -10.77 20.61
C LYS A 89 -1.60 -9.79 21.30
N LYS A 90 -1.94 -10.16 22.54
CA LYS A 90 -2.88 -9.53 23.48
C LYS A 90 -2.82 -8.01 23.42
N LYS A 91 -4.00 -7.37 23.46
CA LYS A 91 -4.27 -5.93 23.65
C LYS A 91 -3.01 -5.16 24.07
N VAL A 92 -2.27 -4.67 23.09
CA VAL A 92 -1.24 -3.66 23.33
C VAL A 92 -2.02 -2.40 23.65
N THR A 93 -1.90 -1.94 24.90
CA THR A 93 -2.43 -0.66 25.36
C THR A 93 -2.00 0.42 24.38
N SER A 94 -2.98 1.14 23.86
CA SER A 94 -2.84 2.20 22.88
C SER A 94 -2.03 3.36 23.46
N ASN A 95 -0.71 3.29 23.35
CA ASN A 95 0.10 4.49 23.23
C ASN A 95 0.18 4.77 21.72
N SER A 96 -0.95 5.18 21.15
CA SER A 96 -1.04 5.61 19.76
C SER A 96 -0.28 6.93 19.61
N SER A 97 1.04 6.86 19.45
CA SER A 97 1.73 7.88 18.69
C SER A 97 1.18 7.77 17.27
N GLN A 98 0.20 8.60 16.95
CA GLN A 98 -0.31 8.77 15.60
C GLN A 98 0.89 8.97 14.69
N THR A 99 1.17 7.98 13.85
CA THR A 99 2.20 8.09 12.84
C THR A 99 1.70 9.14 11.85
N ASN A 100 2.31 10.32 11.87
CA ASN A 100 1.99 11.47 10.99
C ASN A 100 2.29 11.19 9.51
N VAL A 101 2.38 9.93 9.10
CA VAL A 101 2.63 9.56 7.70
C VAL A 101 1.29 9.65 6.97
N PRO A 102 1.16 10.48 5.93
CA PRO A 102 -0.07 10.56 5.17
C PRO A 102 -0.33 9.21 4.50
N LEU A 103 -1.39 8.53 4.93
CA LEU A 103 -1.91 7.35 4.25
C LEU A 103 -2.82 7.83 3.13
N VAL A 104 -2.35 7.67 1.89
CA VAL A 104 -3.14 8.01 0.71
C VAL A 104 -3.81 6.75 0.19
N SER A 105 -5.12 6.65 0.31
CA SER A 105 -5.89 5.52 -0.22
C SER A 105 -6.28 5.79 -1.67
N SER A 106 -5.96 4.84 -2.56
CA SER A 106 -6.39 4.91 -3.95
C SER A 106 -7.91 4.71 -4.04
N PRO A 107 -8.65 5.58 -4.77
CA PRO A 107 -10.04 5.31 -5.08
C PRO A 107 -10.15 4.05 -5.95
N LEU A 108 -11.29 3.37 -5.85
CA LEU A 108 -11.60 2.27 -6.74
C LEU A 108 -11.69 2.78 -8.18
N PRO A 109 -11.27 1.98 -9.18
CA PRO A 109 -11.41 2.36 -10.57
C PRO A 109 -12.88 2.63 -10.88
N VAL A 110 -13.15 3.77 -11.53
CA VAL A 110 -14.49 4.20 -11.90
C VAL A 110 -15.11 3.15 -12.82
N THR A 111 -16.31 2.70 -12.48
CA THR A 111 -17.00 1.73 -13.34
C THR A 111 -17.51 2.40 -14.60
N ARG A 112 -17.60 1.64 -15.70
CA ARG A 112 -18.12 2.16 -16.97
C ARG A 112 -19.54 2.74 -16.82
N ALA A 113 -20.36 2.18 -15.93
CA ALA A 113 -21.71 2.69 -15.65
C ALA A 113 -21.67 4.07 -14.98
N GLN A 114 -20.86 4.25 -13.94
CA GLN A 114 -20.67 5.54 -13.28
C GLN A 114 -20.08 6.58 -14.23
N LEU A 115 -19.11 6.17 -15.05
CA LEU A 115 -18.50 7.05 -16.04
C LEU A 115 -19.53 7.52 -17.08
N HIS A 116 -20.42 6.64 -17.55
CA HIS A 116 -21.52 7.03 -18.44
C HIS A 116 -22.49 8.02 -17.81
N GLU A 117 -22.82 7.85 -16.53
CA GLU A 117 -23.67 8.77 -15.79
C GLU A 117 -23.03 10.17 -15.67
N TRP A 118 -21.75 10.22 -15.29
CA TRP A 118 -21.01 11.48 -15.16
C TRP A 118 -20.88 12.23 -16.48
N LEU A 119 -20.60 11.51 -17.57
CA LEU A 119 -20.56 12.10 -18.91
C LEU A 119 -21.94 12.60 -19.36
N GLY A 120 -23.02 11.90 -18.99
CA GLY A 120 -24.39 12.30 -19.30
C GLY A 120 -24.86 13.55 -18.56
N GLN A 121 -24.27 13.86 -17.40
CA GLN A 121 -24.56 15.04 -16.58
C GLN A 121 -23.68 16.25 -16.92
N SER A 122 -22.72 16.10 -17.83
CA SER A 122 -21.79 17.18 -18.20
C SER A 122 -22.42 18.15 -19.21
N ASP A 123 -22.23 19.45 -19.00
CA ASP A 123 -22.85 20.51 -19.81
C ASP A 123 -22.24 20.66 -21.21
N SER A 124 -21.00 20.17 -21.42
CA SER A 124 -20.33 20.25 -22.72
C SER A 124 -19.44 19.04 -23.02
N VAL A 125 -19.12 18.86 -24.31
CA VAL A 125 -18.19 17.83 -24.79
C VAL A 125 -16.77 18.06 -24.23
N ASN A 126 -16.38 19.32 -24.00
CA ASN A 126 -15.08 19.62 -23.41
C ASN A 126 -15.02 19.18 -21.94
N ASP A 127 -16.13 19.34 -21.20
CA ASP A 127 -16.22 18.87 -19.81
C ASP A 127 -16.24 17.35 -19.76
N GLN A 128 -16.95 16.70 -20.69
CA GLN A 128 -16.91 15.25 -20.87
C GLN A 128 -15.49 14.73 -21.10
N LEU A 129 -14.71 15.38 -21.98
CA LEU A 129 -13.32 15.02 -22.25
C LEU A 129 -12.41 15.24 -21.03
N THR A 130 -12.61 16.34 -20.32
CA THR A 130 -11.83 16.66 -19.11
C THR A 130 -12.11 15.65 -18.00
N LEU A 131 -13.38 15.30 -17.81
CA LEU A 131 -13.83 14.33 -16.82
C LEU A 131 -13.27 12.94 -17.15
N LEU A 132 -13.31 12.53 -18.42
CA LEU A 132 -12.73 11.25 -18.86
C LEU A 132 -11.21 11.19 -18.68
N TYR A 133 -10.50 12.31 -18.84
CA TYR A 133 -9.06 12.38 -18.61
C TYR A 133 -8.69 12.27 -17.11
N GLN A 134 -9.55 12.75 -16.22
CA GLN A 134 -9.33 12.78 -14.78
C GLN A 134 -9.83 11.53 -14.04
N ALA A 135 -10.81 10.83 -14.63
CA ALA A 135 -11.40 9.58 -14.11
C ALA A 135 -10.45 8.38 -14.24
#